data_AF-A0A6M4JC27-F1
#
_entry.id   AF-A0A6M4JC27-F1
#
_cell.length_a   1.000
_cell.length_b   1.000
_cell.length_c   1.000
_cell.angle_alpha   90.00
_cell.angle_beta   90.00
_cell.angle_gamma   90.00
#
_symmetry.space_group_name_H-M   'P 1'
#
loop_
_entity.id
_entity.type
_entity.pdbx_description
1 polymer ?
#
loop_
_entity_poly.entity_id
_entity_poly.type
_entity_poly.pdbx_seq_one_letter_code
_entity_poly.pdbx_strand_id
1 'polypeptide(L)'
;MILTSNGTRLKSVRTITRNNKKASSPVIDYIQDLDLIISAFYHDYKIKANELLSLKGREFLVLLNGLSDKNLLMKVVCVRGMSESELSAEYKELKKNFRLNQGTECVNELESFASAMAGRKEYGNWTR
;
A
#
# COMPACT_ATOMS: atom_id res chain seq x y z
N MET A 1 -63.89 -11.12 -26.50
CA MET A 1 -64.35 -9.73 -26.65
C MET A 1 -63.69 -8.89 -25.56
N ILE A 2 -63.38 -7.63 -25.88
CA ILE A 2 -62.69 -6.59 -25.09
C ILE A 2 -61.17 -6.49 -25.33
N LEU A 3 -60.83 -5.44 -26.08
CA LEU A 3 -59.53 -4.79 -26.27
C LEU A 3 -59.25 -3.82 -25.11
N THR A 4 -57.98 -3.66 -24.73
CA THR A 4 -57.32 -2.36 -24.40
C THR A 4 -55.79 -2.60 -24.44
N SER A 5 -55.07 -2.13 -25.46
CA SER A 5 -54.38 -0.83 -25.54
C SER A 5 -53.69 -0.40 -24.24
N ASN A 6 -52.35 -0.52 -24.22
CA ASN A 6 -51.35 0.39 -23.64
C ASN A 6 -50.00 -0.34 -23.72
N GLY A 7 -49.09 -0.07 -24.66
CA GLY A 7 -48.64 1.26 -25.02
C GLY A 7 -47.50 1.76 -24.13
N THR A 8 -46.62 0.88 -23.63
CA THR A 8 -45.37 1.33 -22.96
C THR A 8 -44.20 0.45 -23.30
N ARG A 9 -43.46 0.93 -24.30
CA ARG A 9 -42.13 0.51 -24.74
C ARG A 9 -41.19 0.41 -23.52
N LEU A 10 -40.68 -0.79 -23.24
CA LEU A 10 -39.64 -1.05 -22.24
C LEU A 10 -38.44 -0.15 -22.53
N LYS A 11 -38.28 0.91 -21.72
CA LYS A 11 -37.11 1.76 -21.75
C LYS A 11 -35.93 0.93 -21.26
N SER A 12 -35.07 0.57 -22.22
CA SER A 12 -33.62 0.48 -22.10
C SER A 12 -33.11 0.13 -20.71
N VAL A 13 -32.77 -1.15 -20.54
CA VAL A 13 -31.86 -1.65 -19.50
C VAL A 13 -30.67 -0.69 -19.46
N ARG A 14 -30.64 0.19 -18.46
CA ARG A 14 -29.44 0.98 -18.16
C ARG A 14 -28.44 -0.01 -17.63
N THR A 15 -27.49 -0.36 -18.48
CA THR A 15 -26.28 -1.08 -18.10
C THR A 15 -25.68 -0.35 -16.90
N ILE A 16 -25.79 -0.96 -15.72
CA ILE A 16 -25.08 -0.50 -14.53
C ILE A 16 -23.61 -0.76 -14.85
N THR A 17 -22.93 0.25 -15.36
CA THR A 17 -21.47 0.25 -15.43
C THR A 17 -20.96 0.21 -14.00
N ARG A 18 -20.73 -1.00 -13.48
CA ARG A 18 -19.94 -1.21 -12.26
C ARG A 18 -18.56 -0.65 -12.55
N ASN A 19 -18.34 0.62 -12.20
CA ASN A 19 -17.02 1.18 -12.00
C ASN A 19 -16.39 0.44 -10.82
N ASN A 20 -15.83 -0.73 -11.11
CA ASN A 20 -15.03 -1.49 -10.19
C ASN A 20 -13.67 -0.78 -10.10
N LYS A 21 -13.64 0.37 -9.42
CA LYS A 21 -12.40 0.90 -8.84
C LYS A 21 -11.91 -0.23 -7.95
N LYS A 22 -10.93 -1.02 -8.43
CA LYS A 22 -10.19 -1.96 -7.60
C LYS A 22 -9.66 -1.12 -6.44
N ALA A 23 -10.28 -1.25 -5.27
CA ALA A 23 -9.69 -0.77 -4.04
C ALA A 23 -8.36 -1.49 -3.95
N SER A 24 -7.26 -0.76 -4.15
CA SER A 24 -5.94 -1.28 -3.89
C SER A 24 -5.95 -1.67 -2.42
N SER A 25 -5.86 -2.97 -2.13
CA SER A 25 -5.68 -3.41 -0.75
C SER A 25 -4.52 -2.61 -0.16
N PRO A 26 -4.68 -2.00 1.02
CA PRO A 26 -3.60 -1.22 1.61
C PRO A 26 -2.42 -2.17 1.88
N VAL A 27 -1.30 -1.92 1.21
CA VAL A 27 -0.09 -2.74 1.32
C VAL A 27 0.89 -2.02 2.24
N ILE A 28 1.46 -2.77 3.18
CA ILE A 28 2.58 -2.33 4.01
C ILE A 28 3.79 -2.16 3.10
N ASP A 29 4.40 -0.97 3.11
CA ASP A 29 5.66 -0.74 2.41
C ASP A 29 6.79 -1.00 3.41
N TYR A 30 7.41 -2.18 3.33
CA TYR A 30 8.41 -2.61 4.30
C TYR A 30 9.64 -1.69 4.40
N ILE A 31 9.90 -0.86 3.38
CA ILE A 31 11.03 0.08 3.38
C ILE A 31 10.58 1.40 4.01
N GLN A 32 9.48 1.97 3.53
CA GLN A 32 8.98 3.25 4.03
C GLN A 32 8.42 3.17 5.45
N ASP A 33 7.89 1.99 5.84
CA ASP A 33 7.27 1.74 7.14
C ASP A 33 8.21 1.10 8.16
N LEU A 34 9.51 0.96 7.86
CA LEU A 34 10.43 0.20 8.71
C LEU A 34 10.49 0.76 10.14
N ASP A 35 10.50 2.08 10.29
CA ASP A 35 10.48 2.77 11.59
C ASP A 35 9.17 2.51 12.36
N LEU A 36 8.03 2.53 11.67
CA LEU A 36 6.71 2.22 12.21
C LEU A 36 6.59 0.74 12.60
N ILE A 37 7.16 -0.16 11.79
CA ILE A 37 7.22 -1.60 12.07
C ILE A 37 8.05 -1.86 13.32
N ILE A 38 9.26 -1.30 13.41
CA ILE A 38 10.12 -1.45 14.60
C ILE A 38 9.41 -0.92 15.84
N SER A 39 8.78 0.25 15.73
CA SER A 39 8.04 0.87 16.84
C SER A 39 6.86 0.02 17.29
N ALA A 40 6.10 -0.55 16.35
CA ALA A 40 4.96 -1.43 16.64
C ALA A 40 5.40 -2.73 17.32
N PHE A 41 6.47 -3.37 16.84
CA PHE A 41 7.03 -4.58 17.45
C PHE A 41 7.56 -4.33 18.87
N TYR A 42 8.20 -3.18 19.10
CA TYR A 42 8.64 -2.82 20.44
C TYR A 42 7.45 -2.54 21.37
N HIS A 43 6.40 -1.87 20.86
CA HIS A 43 5.24 -1.55 21.67
C HIS A 43 4.50 -2.82 22.11
N ASP A 44 4.15 -3.70 21.16
CA ASP A 44 3.27 -4.85 21.40
C ASP A 44 4.02 -6.08 21.93
N TYR A 45 5.26 -6.31 21.48
CA TYR A 45 6.02 -7.52 21.82
C TYR A 45 7.31 -7.25 22.60
N LYS A 46 7.67 -5.97 22.82
CA LYS A 46 8.94 -5.57 23.46
C LYS A 46 10.19 -6.04 22.70
N ILE A 47 10.03 -6.37 21.42
CA ILE A 47 11.13 -6.77 20.53
C ILE A 47 11.87 -5.51 20.08
N LYS A 48 13.18 -5.47 20.31
CA LYS A 48 14.05 -4.37 19.87
C LYS A 48 14.46 -4.52 18.40
N ALA A 49 14.92 -3.43 17.79
CA ALA A 49 15.32 -3.43 16.38
C ALA A 49 16.40 -4.49 16.04
N ASN A 50 17.37 -4.69 16.92
CA ASN A 50 18.43 -5.70 16.75
C ASN A 50 17.89 -7.15 16.85
N GLU A 51 16.88 -7.37 17.68
CA GLU A 51 16.21 -8.67 17.83
C GLU A 51 15.30 -8.95 16.62
N LEU A 52 14.69 -7.90 16.06
CA LEU A 52 13.88 -8.00 14.83
C LEU A 52 14.68 -8.61 13.66
N LEU A 53 15.96 -8.21 13.52
CA LEU A 53 16.86 -8.72 12.48
C LEU A 53 17.19 -10.21 12.64
N SER A 54 17.02 -10.75 13.86
CA SER A 54 17.25 -12.17 14.15
C SER A 54 16.02 -13.05 13.91
N LEU A 55 14.85 -12.45 13.70
CA LEU A 55 13.61 -13.19 13.44
C LEU A 55 13.66 -13.89 12.09
N LYS A 56 13.17 -15.14 12.05
CA LYS A 56 12.94 -15.80 10.77
C LYS A 56 11.80 -15.10 10.04
N GLY A 57 11.88 -15.00 8.71
CA GLY A 57 10.87 -14.30 7.91
C GLY A 57 9.42 -14.77 8.18
N ARG A 58 9.20 -16.07 8.45
CA ARG A 58 7.88 -16.59 8.84
C ARG A 58 7.42 -16.06 10.20
N GLU A 59 8.30 -16.04 11.20
CA GLU A 59 7.98 -15.54 12.55
C GLU A 59 7.68 -14.04 12.49
N PHE A 60 8.48 -13.29 11.73
CA PHE A 60 8.25 -11.87 11.47
C PHE A 60 6.84 -11.63 10.87
N LEU A 61 6.44 -12.38 9.84
CA LEU A 61 5.12 -12.23 9.22
C LEU A 61 3.97 -12.59 10.16
N VAL A 62 4.13 -13.62 11.01
CA VAL A 62 3.12 -13.98 12.00
C VAL A 62 2.94 -12.86 13.03
N LEU A 63 4.05 -12.32 13.55
CA LEU A 63 4.01 -11.22 14.51
C LEU A 63 3.47 -9.94 13.88
N LEU A 64 3.85 -9.63 12.64
CA LEU A 64 3.36 -8.47 11.91
C LEU A 64 1.84 -8.51 11.73
N ASN A 65 1.27 -9.69 11.43
CA ASN A 65 -0.19 -9.87 11.32
C ASN A 65 -0.90 -9.89 12.68
N GLY A 66 -0.18 -10.19 13.77
CA GLY A 66 -0.70 -10.20 15.14
C GLY A 66 -0.64 -8.84 15.85
N LEU A 67 -0.13 -7.81 15.18
CA LEU A 67 -0.01 -6.47 15.73
C LEU A 67 -1.40 -5.88 16.07
N SER A 68 -1.44 -5.05 17.10
CA SER A 68 -2.66 -4.37 17.53
C SER A 68 -3.12 -3.34 16.48
N ASP A 69 -4.40 -3.35 16.14
CA ASP A 69 -5.04 -2.39 15.23
C ASP A 69 -4.91 -0.92 15.67
N LYS A 70 -4.56 -0.69 16.95
CA LYS A 70 -4.41 0.65 17.52
C LYS A 70 -3.06 1.31 17.20
N ASN A 71 -2.10 0.55 16.67
CA ASN A 71 -0.77 1.08 16.40
C ASN A 71 -0.77 2.07 15.22
N LEU A 72 0.28 2.89 15.16
CA LEU A 72 0.40 3.93 14.14
C LEU A 72 0.59 3.34 12.74
N LEU A 73 1.26 2.17 12.63
CA LEU A 73 1.45 1.45 11.37
C LEU A 73 0.11 1.11 10.71
N MET A 74 -0.81 0.47 11.43
CA MET A 74 -2.12 0.08 10.92
C MET A 74 -2.95 1.29 10.51
N LYS A 75 -2.85 2.40 11.25
CA LYS A 75 -3.49 3.67 10.87
C LYS A 75 -2.93 4.21 9.56
N VAL A 76 -1.60 4.26 9.40
CA VAL A 76 -0.92 4.74 8.19
C VAL A 76 -1.28 3.88 6.97
N VAL A 77 -1.24 2.55 7.13
CA VAL A 77 -1.59 1.57 6.10
C VAL A 77 -3.06 1.73 5.69
N CYS A 78 -3.97 1.86 6.65
CA CYS A 78 -5.39 2.09 6.39
C CYS A 78 -5.64 3.38 5.59
N VAL A 79 -4.99 4.49 5.98
CA VAL A 79 -5.09 5.78 5.28
C VAL A 79 -4.57 5.72 3.84
N ARG A 80 -3.56 4.89 3.56
CA ARG A 80 -3.05 4.66 2.20
C ARG A 80 -4.08 4.01 1.27
N GLY A 81 -4.94 3.14 1.82
CA GLY A 81 -5.97 2.44 1.04
C GLY A 81 -7.28 3.22 0.86
N MET A 82 -7.51 4.27 1.65
CA MET A 82 -8.77 5.03 1.67
C MET A 82 -8.76 6.26 0.77
N SER A 83 -9.92 6.61 0.22
CA SER A 83 -10.09 7.85 -0.55
C SER A 83 -10.18 9.08 0.37
N GLU A 84 -9.70 10.25 -0.06
CA GLU A 84 -9.72 11.47 0.77
C GLU A 84 -11.13 11.89 1.22
N SER A 85 -12.17 11.51 0.47
CA SER A 85 -13.58 11.71 0.81
C SER A 85 -14.04 10.89 2.02
N GLU A 86 -13.38 9.77 2.31
CA GLU A 86 -13.73 8.83 3.39
C GLU A 86 -12.90 9.04 4.66
N LEU A 87 -11.84 9.85 4.59
CA LEU A 87 -10.95 10.11 5.73
C LEU A 87 -11.55 11.14 6.70
N SER A 88 -11.47 10.82 8.00
CA SER A 88 -11.73 11.81 9.07
C SER A 88 -10.65 12.92 9.06
N ALA A 89 -10.92 14.04 9.74
CA ALA A 89 -9.97 15.15 9.85
C ALA A 89 -8.60 14.70 10.42
N GLU A 90 -8.61 13.86 11.45
CA GLU A 90 -7.40 13.30 12.06
C GLU A 90 -6.58 12.48 11.06
N TYR A 91 -7.25 11.65 10.25
CA TYR A 91 -6.57 10.83 9.25
C TYR A 91 -6.06 11.64 8.05
N LYS A 92 -6.72 12.76 7.70
CA LYS A 92 -6.19 13.70 6.69
C LYS A 92 -4.90 14.36 7.15
N GLU A 93 -4.82 14.74 8.43
CA GLU A 93 -3.61 15.28 9.03
C GLU A 93 -2.50 14.24 9.07
N LEU A 94 -2.81 13.00 9.48
CA LEU A 94 -1.89 11.87 9.41
C LEU A 94 -1.33 11.69 7.98
N LYS A 95 -2.20 11.70 6.98
CA LYS A 95 -1.82 11.57 5.56
C LYS A 95 -0.83 12.64 5.12
N LYS A 96 -1.04 13.88 5.56
CA LYS A 96 -0.15 15.02 5.29
C LYS A 96 1.20 14.85 5.98
N ASN A 97 1.20 14.47 7.26
CA ASN A 97 2.41 14.32 8.06
C ASN A 97 3.34 13.22 7.52
N PHE A 98 2.75 12.11 7.09
CA PHE A 98 3.47 10.98 6.48
C PHE A 98 3.66 11.11 4.96
N ARG A 99 3.30 12.25 4.36
CA ARG A 99 3.44 12.53 2.92
C ARG A 99 2.85 11.46 1.99
N LEU A 100 1.81 10.76 2.44
CA LEU A 100 1.19 9.61 1.75
C LEU A 100 0.41 9.99 0.47
N ASN A 101 0.40 11.27 0.11
CA ASN A 101 -0.21 11.81 -1.12
C ASN A 101 0.74 11.86 -2.31
N GLN A 102 2.01 11.50 -2.12
CA GLN A 102 2.87 11.29 -3.27
C GLN A 102 2.35 10.01 -3.92
N GLY A 103 1.80 10.14 -5.13
CA GLY A 103 1.76 9.03 -6.06
C GLY A 103 3.18 8.53 -6.16
N THR A 104 3.52 7.56 -5.33
CA THR A 104 4.66 6.71 -5.54
C THR A 104 4.23 5.97 -6.80
N GLU A 105 4.52 6.59 -7.96
CA GLU A 105 5.18 5.82 -8.99
C GLU A 105 6.11 4.90 -8.20
N CYS A 106 5.87 3.61 -8.28
CA CYS A 106 6.83 2.63 -7.84
C CYS A 106 8.04 2.88 -8.76
N VAL A 107 8.77 3.95 -8.49
CA VAL A 107 10.05 4.24 -9.09
C VAL A 107 10.86 3.16 -8.44
N ASN A 108 10.93 2.00 -9.11
CA ASN A 108 12.13 1.34 -9.59
C ASN A 108 13.47 1.92 -9.09
N GLU A 109 13.58 2.40 -7.86
CA GLU A 109 14.78 2.94 -7.23
C GLU A 109 15.76 1.81 -7.01
N LEU A 110 15.25 0.63 -6.63
CA LEU A 110 16.03 -0.60 -6.56
C LEU A 110 16.47 -1.08 -7.95
N GLU A 111 15.61 -0.98 -8.97
CA GLU A 111 15.94 -1.39 -10.34
C GLU A 111 16.93 -0.40 -11.00
N SER A 112 16.80 0.88 -10.71
CA SER A 112 17.67 1.97 -11.15
C SER A 112 19.03 1.90 -10.44
N PHE A 113 19.04 1.58 -9.14
CA PHE A 113 20.26 1.27 -8.40
C PHE A 113 20.95 -0.01 -8.92
N ALA A 114 20.21 -1.09 -9.12
CA ALA A 114 20.73 -2.34 -9.67
C ALA A 114 21.32 -2.13 -11.08
N SER A 115 20.65 -1.34 -11.92
CA SER A 115 21.13 -0.97 -13.25
C SER A 115 22.39 -0.11 -13.21
N ALA A 116 22.47 0.87 -12.31
CA ALA A 116 23.66 1.70 -12.12
C ALA A 116 24.89 0.90 -11.64
N MET A 117 24.67 -0.14 -10.83
CA MET A 117 25.73 -1.04 -10.37
C MET A 117 26.13 -2.08 -11.42
N ALA A 118 25.19 -2.53 -12.26
CA ALA A 118 25.46 -3.45 -13.36
C ALA A 118 26.27 -2.83 -14.50
N GLY A 119 26.30 -1.49 -14.60
CA GLY A 119 26.97 -0.74 -15.68
C GLY A 119 28.49 -0.57 -15.56
N ARG A 120 29.15 -0.98 -14.48
CA ARG A 120 30.63 -0.91 -14.37
C ARG A 120 31.31 -2.22 -14.77
N LYS A 121 31.38 -2.47 -16.08
CA LYS A 121 32.44 -3.31 -16.68
C LYS A 121 33.23 -2.49 -17.70
N GLU A 122 33.94 -1.48 -17.21
CA GLU A 122 35.10 -1.00 -17.95
C GLU A 122 36.20 -2.05 -17.78
N TYR A 123 36.27 -2.97 -18.73
CA TYR A 123 37.47 -3.76 -18.94
C TYR A 123 38.57 -2.78 -19.34
N GLY A 124 39.59 -2.67 -18.48
CA GLY A 124 40.76 -1.87 -18.73
C GLY A 124 41.38 -2.23 -20.08
N ASN A 125 41.43 -1.25 -20.99
CA ASN A 125 42.31 -1.28 -22.14
C ASN A 125 43.75 -1.20 -21.62
N TRP A 126 44.33 -2.35 -21.29
CA TRP A 126 45.78 -2.50 -21.29
C TRP A 126 46.22 -2.64 -22.74
N THR A 127 46.42 -1.51 -23.41
CA THR A 127 47.18 -1.47 -24.66
C THR A 127 48.64 -1.79 -24.34
N ARG A 128 49.15 -2.75 -25.10
CA ARG A 128 50.44 -3.41 -25.01
C ARG A 128 51.56 -2.55 -25.60
#